data_AF-A0A0C1K352-F1
#
_entry.id   AF-A0A0C1K352-F1
#
_cell.length_a   1.000
_cell.length_b   1.000
_cell.length_c   1.000
_cell.angle_alpha   90.00
_cell.angle_beta   90.00
_cell.angle_gamma   90.00
#
_symmetry.space_group_name_H-M   'P 1'
#
loop_
_entity.id
_entity.type
_entity.pdbx_description
1 polymer ?
#
loop_
_entity_poly.entity_id
_entity_poly.type
_entity_poly.pdbx_seq_one_letter_code
_entity_poly.pdbx_strand_id
1 'polypeptide(L)' 'MAPASHVFGVTVRTLTNWIKRKKQGYLAPKKRRQSPSKIDSEKLKWNLHG' A
#
# COMPACT_ATOMS: atom_id res chain seq x y z
N MET A 1 14.66 24.09 16.96
CA MET A 1 14.16 22.70 16.84
C MET A 1 14.06 22.34 15.37
N ALA A 2 14.66 21.22 14.96
CA ALA A 2 14.48 20.73 13.59
C ALA A 2 13.05 20.21 13.39
N PRO A 3 12.40 20.46 12.24
CA PRO A 3 11.08 19.91 11.96
C PRO A 3 11.11 18.37 11.97
N ALA A 4 10.04 17.74 12.47
CA ALA A 4 9.96 16.27 12.51
C ALA A 4 10.14 15.63 11.13
N SER A 5 9.66 16.26 10.05
CA SER A 5 9.88 15.82 8.67
C SER A 5 11.36 15.75 8.29
N HIS A 6 12.17 16.67 8.80
CA HIS A 6 13.62 16.72 8.58
C HIS A 6 14.33 15.62 9.39
N VAL A 7 13.95 15.42 10.65
CA VAL A 7 14.53 14.38 11.52
C VAL A 7 14.22 12.97 10.99
N PHE A 8 13.00 12.73 10.55
CA PHE A 8 12.57 11.42 10.05
C PHE A 8 12.82 11.21 8.55
N GLY A 9 13.28 12.23 7.82
CA GLY A 9 13.51 12.14 6.37
C GLY A 9 12.24 11.84 5.57
N VAL A 10 11.07 12.26 6.04
CA VAL A 10 9.78 12.00 5.39
C VAL A 10 8.98 13.28 5.20
N THR A 11 8.02 13.25 4.28
CA THR A 11 7.11 14.38 4.09
C THR A 11 6.22 14.61 5.32
N VAL A 12 5.82 15.87 5.53
CA VAL A 12 4.83 16.23 6.57
C VAL A 12 3.53 15.44 6.41
N ARG A 13 3.11 15.18 5.17
CA ARG A 13 1.92 14.38 4.86
C ARG A 13 2.03 12.94 5.37
N THR A 14 3.22 12.32 5.25
CA THR A 14 3.48 10.98 5.79
C THR A 14 3.32 10.96 7.31
N LEU A 15 3.90 11.96 7.99
CA LEU A 15 3.77 12.11 9.45
C LEU A 15 2.31 12.27 9.88
N THR A 16 1.54 13.15 9.22
CA THR A 16 0.11 13.34 9.51
C THR A 16 -0.68 12.06 9.32
N ASN A 17 -0.41 11.31 8.24
CA ASN A 17 -1.06 10.02 7.99
C ASN A 17 -0.74 8.99 9.09
N TRP A 18 0.50 8.93 9.56
CA TRP A 18 0.88 8.03 10.66
C TRP A 18 0.20 8.41 11.98
N ILE A 19 0.13 9.70 12.32
CA ILE A 19 -0.57 10.19 13.52
C ILE A 19 -2.06 9.81 13.45
N LYS A 20 -2.70 10.01 12.29
CA LYS A 20 -4.11 9.62 12.08
C LYS A 20 -4.31 8.12 12.28
N ARG A 21 -3.44 7.28 11.70
CA ARG A 21 -3.49 5.83 11.86
C ARG A 21 -3.27 5.37 13.30
N LYS A 22 -2.35 6.01 14.03
CA LYS A 22 -2.12 5.74 15.45
C LYS A 22 -3.36 6.03 16.29
N LYS A 23 -4.03 7.17 16.06
CA LYS A 23 -5.31 7.51 16.73
C LYS A 23 -6.42 6.50 16.46
N GLN A 24 -6.41 5.88 15.27
CA GLN A 24 -7.40 4.87 14.87
C GLN A 24 -7.02 3.43 15.27
N GLY A 25 -5.87 3.21 15.91
CA GLY A 25 -5.38 1.87 16.25
C GLY A 25 -4.82 1.03 15.08
N TYR A 26 -4.79 1.57 13.85
CA TYR A 26 -4.32 0.87 12.65
C TYR A 26 -2.79 0.94 12.47
N LEU A 27 -2.05 0.35 13.42
CA LEU A 27 -0.59 0.39 13.46
C LEU A 27 0.07 -0.63 12.53
N ALA A 28 -0.57 -1.78 12.31
CA ALA A 28 -0.02 -2.84 11.46
C ALA A 28 0.13 -2.36 9.99
N PRO A 29 1.22 -2.71 9.28
CA PRO A 29 1.32 -2.48 7.86
C PRO A 29 0.13 -3.12 7.13
N LYS A 30 -0.55 -2.35 6.28
CA LYS A 30 -1.60 -2.93 5.42
C LYS A 30 -0.91 -3.89 4.45
N LYS A 31 -1.45 -5.10 4.28
CA LYS A 31 -0.99 -6.01 3.21
C LYS A 31 -1.04 -5.23 1.89
N ARG A 32 0.09 -5.20 1.18
CA ARG A 32 0.13 -4.67 -0.19
C ARG A 32 -0.80 -5.54 -1.04
N ARG A 33 -1.38 -4.95 -2.09
CA ARG A 33 -2.14 -5.75 -3.06
C ARG A 33 -1.23 -6.88 -3.54
N GLN A 34 -1.80 -8.06 -3.67
CA GLN A 34 -1.08 -9.19 -4.27
C GLN A 34 -0.59 -8.76 -5.64
N SER A 35 0.64 -9.17 -5.98
CA SER A 35 1.12 -9.03 -7.35
C SER A 35 0.09 -9.65 -8.29
N PRO A 36 -0.17 -9.05 -9.47
CA PRO A 36 -1.01 -9.69 -10.47
C PRO A 36 -0.52 -11.12 -10.69
N SER A 37 -1.42 -12.09 -10.61
CA SER A 37 -1.09 -13.45 -11.02
C SER A 37 -1.03 -13.51 -12.54
N LYS A 38 -0.15 -14.35 -13.08
CA LYS A 38 -0.17 -14.67 -14.51
C LYS A 38 -1.54 -15.28 -14.82
N ILE A 39 -2.21 -14.77 -15.85
CA ILE A 39 -3.45 -15.37 -16.34
C ILE A 39 -3.12 -16.80 -16.76
N ASP A 40 -3.92 -17.75 -16.29
CA ASP A 40 -3.85 -19.14 -16.71
C ASP A 40 -4.13 -19.23 -18.23
N SER A 41 -3.18 -19.80 -18.97
CA SER A 41 -3.27 -19.96 -20.42
C SER A 41 -4.47 -20.79 -20.84
N GLU A 42 -4.90 -21.75 -20.03
CA GLU A 42 -6.07 -22.56 -20.32
C GLU A 42 -7.34 -21.73 -20.18
N LYS A 43 -7.45 -20.92 -19.12
CA LYS A 43 -8.54 -19.95 -18.95
C LYS A 43 -8.59 -18.92 -20.08
N LEU A 44 -7.44 -18.55 -20.66
CA LEU A 44 -7.36 -17.62 -21.77
C LEU A 44 -7.92 -18.24 -23.07
N LYS A 45 -7.62 -19.51 -23.35
CA LYS A 45 -8.13 -20.24 -24.53
C LYS A 45 -9.65 -20.37 -24.52
N TRP A 46 -10.24 -20.69 -23.38
CA TRP A 46 -11.71 -20.80 -23.27
C TRP A 46 -12.44 -19.49 -23.57
N ASN A 47 -11.84 -18.33 -23.21
CA ASN A 47 -12.43 -17.02 -23.46
C ASN A 47 -12.24 -16.52 -24.91
N LEU A 48 -11.39 -17.15 -25.71
CA LEU A 48 -11.10 -16.77 -27.10
C LEU A 48 -11.91 -17.60 -28.12
N HIS A 49 -12.48 -18.73 -27.69
CA HIS A 49 -13.26 -19.64 -28.54
C HIS A 49 -14.75 -19.70 -28.17
N GLY A 50 -15.22 -18.82 -27.29
CA GLY A 50 -16.63 -18.67 -26.92
C GLY A 50 -17.32 -17.55 -27.67
#